data_AF-A0A1Y1Q7P8-F1
#
_entry.id   AF-A0A1Y1Q7P8-F1
#
_cell.length_a   1.000
_cell.length_b   1.000
_cell.length_c   1.000
_cell.angle_alpha   90.00
_cell.angle_beta   90.00
_cell.angle_gamma   90.00
#
_symmetry.space_group_name_H-M   'P 1'
#
loop_
_entity.id
_entity.type
_entity.pdbx_description
1 polymer ?
#
loop_
_entity_poly.entity_id
_entity_poly.type
_entity_poly.pdbx_seq_one_letter_code
_entity_poly.pdbx_strand_id
1 'polypeptide(L)'
;MSNNQRLFHPRSLSKALAANNPLKDGQIPAAARKVLEEWHAMITDIKKQNEKKLQPEFFRDLCGTVLGYKSFSQKDKKTGQWTFGAEESSGRGFADFCFGVFSDKNKQRLAPFELKSPHTSNMDIPMGRTLSTVAQAAQYAENSKGEARWYLVSNCIEIRLYKFPHSNYIYESWQIADLIKPDEYARFVLLLGAKNLLSGATEALFTQSQQAEKDITNALYADYREIRIKLINGMKRENGRFSRQSMVARAQTLLDRVLFIAFAEDRGLLPANTLATYILAKDSLTDAWERLKQLFKAVNDGNPKRDIPRYNGDLFKPDAELEALTISDGLLHELQRLWVYDFDSDVNVTILGHIFEQSIADLDQIYESLDEQTDLELTQQKHGTSGKRKQDGVVYTPDFITAWIVEHTLGAYLSKCKQAIAAEADSLAWWSAYRQTLATT
;
A
#
# COMPACT_ATOMS: atom_id res chain seq x y z
N MET A 1 4.56 -10.22 6.10
CA MET A 1 4.81 -8.97 5.36
C MET A 1 3.45 -8.34 5.15
N SER A 2 3.09 -7.28 5.87
CA SER A 2 1.85 -6.57 5.56
C SER A 2 2.03 -5.99 4.16
N ASN A 3 1.12 -6.35 3.26
CA ASN A 3 1.12 -5.80 1.91
C ASN A 3 0.89 -4.28 2.08
N ASN A 4 1.94 -3.48 1.88
CA ASN A 4 1.95 -2.06 2.25
C ASN A 4 1.18 -1.19 1.23
N GLN A 5 0.40 -1.81 0.36
CA GLN A 5 -0.42 -1.14 -0.64
C GLN A 5 -1.84 -1.03 -0.12
N ARG A 6 -2.18 0.19 0.29
CA ARG A 6 -3.54 0.62 0.63
C ARG A 6 -4.29 1.00 -0.64
N LEU A 7 -5.61 0.87 -0.63
CA LEU A 7 -6.44 1.36 -1.75
C LEU A 7 -6.56 2.87 -1.74
N PHE A 8 -6.43 3.49 -0.56
CA PHE A 8 -6.57 4.93 -0.40
C PHE A 8 -5.26 5.53 0.08
N HIS A 9 -4.89 6.64 -0.54
CA HIS A 9 -3.71 7.39 -0.20
C HIS A 9 -3.87 7.97 1.22
N PRO A 10 -2.92 7.77 2.15
CA PRO A 10 -3.06 8.17 3.55
C PRO A 10 -3.47 9.62 3.74
N ARG A 11 -2.84 10.55 3.00
CA ARG A 11 -3.18 11.99 3.07
C ARG A 11 -4.60 12.30 2.60
N SER A 12 -5.08 11.63 1.56
CA SER A 12 -6.46 11.80 1.07
C SER A 12 -7.46 11.27 2.10
N LEU A 13 -7.14 10.13 2.72
CA LEU A 13 -7.95 9.54 3.79
C LEU A 13 -8.01 10.45 5.03
N SER A 14 -6.87 10.96 5.50
CA SER A 14 -6.80 11.90 6.63
C SER A 14 -7.60 13.17 6.37
N LYS A 15 -7.51 13.73 5.16
CA LYS A 15 -8.32 14.89 4.75
C LYS A 15 -9.82 14.57 4.75
N ALA A 16 -10.20 13.39 4.26
CA ALA A 16 -11.60 12.95 4.25
C ALA A 16 -12.14 12.71 5.66
N LEU A 17 -11.34 12.11 6.56
CA LEU A 17 -11.69 11.93 7.97
C LEU A 17 -11.85 13.26 8.71
N ALA A 18 -10.99 14.25 8.41
CA ALA A 18 -11.12 15.59 8.97
C ALA A 18 -12.40 16.30 8.49
N ALA A 19 -12.81 16.09 7.23
CA ALA A 19 -14.00 16.71 6.66
C ALA A 19 -15.31 16.00 7.06
N ASN A 20 -15.29 14.67 7.19
CA ASN A 20 -16.46 13.82 7.40
C ASN A 20 -16.25 12.87 8.58
N ASN A 21 -15.89 13.40 9.75
CA ASN A 21 -15.55 12.59 10.91
C ASN A 21 -16.76 11.75 11.39
N PRO A 22 -16.69 10.41 11.35
CA PRO A 22 -17.78 9.56 11.84
C PRO A 22 -17.90 9.50 13.37
N LEU A 23 -16.90 10.02 14.09
CA LEU A 23 -16.90 10.14 15.54
C LEU A 23 -17.75 11.31 15.99
N LYS A 24 -18.41 11.16 17.14
CA LYS A 24 -19.16 12.22 17.81
C LYS A 24 -18.37 12.67 19.03
N ASP A 25 -17.95 13.94 19.05
CA ASP A 25 -17.12 14.50 20.13
C ASP A 25 -15.83 13.70 20.37
N GLY A 26 -15.24 13.17 19.29
CA GLY A 26 -14.04 12.31 19.33
C GLY A 26 -14.29 10.87 19.79
N GLN A 27 -15.55 10.47 20.01
CA GLN A 27 -15.93 9.15 20.49
C GLN A 27 -16.78 8.37 19.49
N ILE A 28 -16.71 7.04 19.57
CA ILE A 28 -17.59 6.16 18.82
C ILE A 28 -19.04 6.37 19.30
N PRO A 29 -20.02 6.56 18.38
CA PRO A 29 -21.43 6.68 18.75
C PRO A 29 -21.91 5.53 19.64
N ALA A 30 -22.66 5.84 20.70
CA ALA A 30 -22.99 4.89 21.76
C ALA A 30 -23.60 3.55 21.28
N ALA A 31 -24.48 3.59 20.27
CA ALA A 31 -25.09 2.38 19.71
C ALA A 31 -24.04 1.48 19.02
N ALA A 32 -23.16 2.08 18.22
CA ALA A 32 -22.06 1.35 17.58
C ALA A 32 -21.04 0.87 18.61
N ARG A 33 -20.69 1.71 19.59
CA ARG A 33 -19.75 1.37 20.66
C ARG A 33 -20.18 0.12 21.43
N LYS A 34 -21.45 0.06 21.84
CA LYS A 34 -22.01 -1.10 22.55
C LYS A 34 -21.82 -2.39 21.75
N VAL A 35 -22.20 -2.37 20.48
CA VAL A 35 -22.03 -3.50 19.56
C VAL A 35 -20.57 -3.92 19.46
N LEU A 36 -19.66 -2.96 19.28
CA LEU A 36 -18.24 -3.25 19.09
C LEU A 36 -17.57 -3.78 20.36
N GLU A 37 -17.97 -3.32 21.54
CA GLU A 37 -17.54 -3.88 22.83
C GLU A 37 -17.98 -5.34 22.99
N GLU A 38 -19.22 -5.67 22.60
CA GLU A 38 -19.73 -7.05 22.60
C GLU A 38 -18.92 -7.94 21.64
N TRP A 39 -18.69 -7.50 20.40
CA TRP A 39 -17.89 -8.24 19.41
C TRP A 39 -16.43 -8.42 19.84
N HIS A 40 -15.83 -7.40 20.46
CA HIS A 40 -14.47 -7.47 20.99
C HIS A 40 -14.35 -8.52 22.11
N ALA A 41 -15.30 -8.53 23.05
CA ALA A 41 -15.32 -9.51 24.13
C ALA A 41 -15.52 -10.95 23.62
N MET A 42 -16.34 -11.13 22.60
CA MET A 42 -16.67 -12.46 22.05
C MET A 42 -15.69 -12.98 21.00
N ILE A 43 -14.67 -12.21 20.58
CA ILE A 43 -13.84 -12.57 19.40
C ILE A 43 -13.16 -13.93 19.52
N THR A 44 -12.80 -14.35 20.74
CA THR A 44 -12.18 -15.66 20.98
C THR A 44 -13.16 -16.82 20.83
N ASP A 45 -14.44 -16.60 21.18
CA ASP A 45 -15.50 -17.59 21.04
C ASP A 45 -16.10 -17.61 19.63
N ILE A 46 -16.14 -16.45 18.95
CA ILE A 46 -16.51 -16.33 17.53
C ILE A 46 -15.65 -17.28 16.69
N LYS A 47 -14.35 -17.39 16.98
CA LYS A 47 -13.43 -18.32 16.28
C LYS A 47 -13.86 -19.79 16.34
N LYS A 48 -14.71 -20.18 17.30
CA LYS A 48 -15.22 -21.54 17.49
C LYS A 48 -16.60 -21.76 16.87
N GLN A 49 -17.26 -20.70 16.39
CA GLN A 49 -18.61 -20.78 15.84
C GLN A 49 -18.63 -21.10 14.35
N ASN A 50 -19.78 -21.56 13.86
CA ASN A 50 -20.02 -21.78 12.44
C ASN A 50 -20.74 -20.58 11.80
N GLU A 51 -20.62 -20.48 10.48
CA GLU A 51 -21.08 -19.35 9.66
C GLU A 51 -22.58 -19.06 9.82
N LYS A 52 -23.42 -20.11 9.79
CA LYS A 52 -24.89 -19.96 9.85
C LYS A 52 -25.38 -19.31 11.13
N LYS A 53 -24.66 -19.46 12.25
CA LYS A 53 -25.03 -18.83 13.53
C LYS A 53 -24.63 -17.37 13.59
N LEU A 54 -23.43 -17.04 13.11
CA LEU A 54 -22.87 -15.68 13.21
C LEU A 54 -23.44 -14.71 12.18
N GLN A 55 -23.81 -15.21 11.00
CA GLN A 55 -24.22 -14.39 9.88
C GLN A 55 -25.37 -13.41 10.20
N PRO A 56 -26.50 -13.81 10.85
CA PRO A 56 -27.56 -12.87 11.20
C PRO A 56 -27.11 -11.77 12.16
N GLU A 57 -26.28 -12.12 13.15
CA GLU A 57 -25.74 -11.19 14.14
C GLU A 57 -24.77 -10.21 13.48
N PHE A 58 -23.84 -10.72 12.68
CA PHE A 58 -22.89 -9.93 11.90
C PHE A 58 -23.59 -8.86 11.06
N PHE A 59 -24.67 -9.22 10.36
CA PHE A 59 -25.40 -8.27 9.53
C PHE A 59 -26.19 -7.25 10.34
N ARG A 60 -26.90 -7.68 11.38
CA ARG A 60 -27.64 -6.75 12.24
C ARG A 60 -26.69 -5.75 12.92
N ASP A 61 -25.58 -6.25 13.43
CA ASP A 61 -24.69 -5.51 14.31
C ASP A 61 -23.73 -4.64 13.50
N LEU A 62 -22.88 -5.26 12.67
CA LEU A 62 -21.85 -4.53 11.93
C LEU A 62 -22.45 -3.83 10.70
N CYS A 63 -23.26 -4.51 9.90
CA CYS A 63 -23.79 -3.89 8.69
C CYS A 63 -24.95 -2.93 9.00
N GLY A 64 -25.84 -3.32 9.90
CA GLY A 64 -27.01 -2.53 10.28
C GLY A 64 -26.67 -1.40 11.25
N THR A 65 -26.21 -1.75 12.45
CA THR A 65 -26.02 -0.77 13.54
C THR A 65 -24.79 0.10 13.34
N VAL A 66 -23.66 -0.48 12.93
CA VAL A 66 -22.39 0.25 12.75
C VAL A 66 -22.34 0.97 11.40
N LEU A 67 -22.61 0.28 10.28
CA LEU A 67 -22.49 0.84 8.93
C LEU A 67 -23.78 1.49 8.39
N GLY A 68 -24.93 1.28 9.04
CA GLY A 68 -26.20 1.95 8.68
C GLY A 68 -26.95 1.36 7.50
N TYR A 69 -26.64 0.12 7.08
CA TYR A 69 -27.41 -0.59 6.06
C TYR A 69 -28.77 -1.04 6.57
N LYS A 70 -29.74 -1.14 5.65
CA LYS A 70 -31.11 -1.51 5.97
C LYS A 70 -31.49 -2.76 5.19
N SER A 71 -31.82 -3.83 5.89
CA SER A 71 -32.49 -5.00 5.33
C SER A 71 -33.97 -4.68 5.08
N PHE A 72 -34.61 -5.46 4.21
CA PHE A 72 -36.05 -5.33 3.98
C PHE A 72 -36.84 -5.55 5.28
N SER A 73 -37.55 -4.51 5.75
CA SER A 73 -38.43 -4.58 6.92
C SER A 73 -39.84 -4.10 6.61
N GLN A 74 -40.81 -4.39 7.50
CA GLN A 74 -42.19 -3.89 7.35
C GLN A 74 -42.29 -2.34 7.29
N LYS A 75 -41.31 -1.60 7.85
CA LYS A 75 -41.26 -0.13 7.76
C LYS A 75 -40.83 0.37 6.37
N ASP A 76 -40.05 -0.42 5.64
CA ASP A 76 -39.55 -0.08 4.30
C ASP A 76 -40.61 -0.26 3.20
N LYS A 77 -41.78 -0.85 3.51
CA LYS A 77 -42.96 -0.79 2.63
C LYS A 77 -43.40 0.64 2.29
N LYS A 78 -43.04 1.64 3.12
CA LYS A 78 -43.40 3.05 2.87
C LYS A 78 -42.44 3.77 1.92
N THR A 79 -41.16 3.39 1.89
CA THR A 79 -40.15 3.96 0.97
C THR A 79 -39.92 3.08 -0.26
N GLY A 80 -40.26 1.79 -0.18
CA GLY A 80 -40.04 0.79 -1.21
C GLY A 80 -38.56 0.46 -1.47
N GLN A 81 -37.65 0.90 -0.59
CA GLN A 81 -36.20 0.78 -0.80
C GLN A 81 -35.46 0.21 0.42
N TRP A 82 -34.53 -0.69 0.16
CA TRP A 82 -33.59 -1.25 1.14
C TRP A 82 -32.16 -1.25 0.56
N THR A 83 -31.16 -1.35 1.43
CA THR A 83 -29.74 -1.18 1.04
C THR A 83 -28.86 -2.39 1.26
N PHE A 84 -29.43 -3.45 1.84
CA PHE A 84 -28.80 -4.75 2.01
C PHE A 84 -29.67 -5.83 1.37
N GLY A 85 -29.21 -6.40 0.26
CA GLY A 85 -29.85 -7.52 -0.42
C GLY A 85 -29.29 -8.84 0.07
N ALA A 86 -30.16 -9.76 0.49
CA ALA A 86 -29.87 -11.18 0.57
C ALA A 86 -30.62 -11.85 -0.59
N GLU A 87 -29.94 -12.60 -1.46
CA GLU A 87 -30.64 -13.24 -2.58
C GLU A 87 -31.39 -14.49 -2.13
N GLU A 88 -32.70 -14.54 -2.42
CA GLU A 88 -33.46 -15.80 -2.51
C GLU A 88 -33.06 -16.49 -3.82
N SER A 89 -32.05 -17.34 -3.75
CA SER A 89 -31.70 -18.41 -4.70
C SER A 89 -32.38 -18.32 -6.08
N SER A 90 -31.89 -17.46 -6.97
CA SER A 90 -32.28 -17.48 -8.38
C SER A 90 -31.07 -17.29 -9.29
N GLY A 91 -30.25 -18.33 -9.39
CA GLY A 91 -29.20 -18.47 -10.41
C GLY A 91 -27.80 -18.68 -9.82
N ARG A 92 -27.10 -19.72 -10.30
CA ARG A 92 -25.68 -19.93 -10.03
C ARG A 92 -24.91 -18.73 -10.60
N GLY A 93 -24.48 -17.80 -9.75
CA GLY A 93 -23.64 -16.67 -10.20
C GLY A 93 -23.76 -15.35 -9.42
N PHE A 94 -24.64 -15.23 -8.44
CA PHE A 94 -24.74 -14.00 -7.62
C PHE A 94 -24.35 -14.26 -6.16
N ALA A 95 -23.87 -13.21 -5.49
CA ALA A 95 -23.45 -13.28 -4.09
C ALA A 95 -24.66 -13.50 -3.18
N ASP A 96 -24.46 -14.26 -2.11
CA ASP A 96 -25.48 -14.46 -1.08
C ASP A 96 -25.91 -13.12 -0.44
N PHE A 97 -24.98 -12.14 -0.38
CA PHE A 97 -25.21 -10.80 0.12
C PHE A 97 -24.65 -9.71 -0.78
N CYS A 98 -25.31 -8.55 -0.78
CA CYS A 98 -24.86 -7.40 -1.54
C CYS A 98 -25.29 -6.07 -0.89
N PHE A 99 -24.36 -5.12 -0.81
CA PHE A 99 -24.68 -3.72 -0.56
C PHE A 99 -25.06 -3.02 -1.86
N GLY A 100 -26.14 -2.26 -1.82
CA GLY A 100 -26.70 -1.67 -3.02
C GLY A 100 -27.91 -0.81 -2.74
N VAL A 101 -28.67 -0.51 -3.79
CA VAL A 101 -29.98 0.14 -3.67
C VAL A 101 -31.00 -0.76 -4.36
N PHE A 102 -31.91 -1.29 -3.56
CA PHE A 102 -32.88 -2.29 -3.99
C PHE A 102 -34.29 -1.77 -3.78
N SER A 103 -35.17 -2.09 -4.72
CA SER A 103 -36.61 -1.93 -4.68
C SER A 103 -37.27 -3.06 -5.45
N ASP A 104 -38.60 -3.11 -5.46
CA ASP A 104 -39.33 -4.09 -6.28
C ASP A 104 -39.01 -3.98 -7.79
N LYS A 105 -38.52 -2.81 -8.25
CA LYS A 105 -38.25 -2.51 -9.66
C LYS A 105 -36.78 -2.37 -10.00
N ASN A 106 -35.91 -2.15 -9.01
CA ASN A 106 -34.48 -1.90 -9.23
C ASN A 106 -33.65 -2.76 -8.28
N LYS A 107 -32.58 -3.38 -8.78
CA LYS A 107 -31.67 -4.18 -7.97
C LYS A 107 -30.22 -3.77 -8.26
N GLN A 108 -29.86 -2.55 -7.88
CA GLN A 108 -28.51 -2.04 -8.11
C GLN A 108 -27.52 -2.68 -7.13
N ARG A 109 -26.61 -3.50 -7.64
CA ARG A 109 -25.61 -4.25 -6.86
C ARG A 109 -24.26 -3.53 -6.88
N LEU A 110 -24.01 -2.67 -5.90
CA LEU A 110 -22.79 -1.86 -5.85
C LEU A 110 -21.59 -2.62 -5.27
N ALA A 111 -21.81 -3.45 -4.26
CA ALA A 111 -20.76 -4.21 -3.60
C ALA A 111 -21.24 -5.59 -3.16
N PRO A 112 -21.03 -6.64 -3.98
CA PRO A 112 -21.20 -8.02 -3.56
C PRO A 112 -20.36 -8.34 -2.33
N PHE A 113 -20.88 -9.16 -1.43
CA PHE A 113 -20.23 -9.45 -0.15
C PHE A 113 -20.24 -10.95 0.12
N GLU A 114 -19.05 -11.55 0.10
CA GLU A 114 -18.85 -12.95 0.46
C GLU A 114 -18.45 -13.09 1.94
N LEU A 115 -19.35 -13.67 2.74
CA LEU A 115 -19.08 -14.00 4.14
C LEU A 115 -18.68 -15.46 4.27
N LYS A 116 -17.76 -15.77 5.18
CA LYS A 116 -17.33 -17.12 5.53
C LYS A 116 -17.22 -17.34 7.02
N SER A 117 -17.22 -18.62 7.39
CA SER A 117 -16.87 -19.09 8.73
C SER A 117 -15.50 -18.54 9.20
N PRO A 118 -15.36 -18.21 10.51
CA PRO A 118 -14.09 -17.88 11.17
C PRO A 118 -12.97 -18.89 11.00
N HIS A 119 -13.30 -20.14 10.66
CA HIS A 119 -12.33 -21.20 10.37
C HIS A 119 -11.60 -20.99 9.02
N THR A 120 -12.09 -20.09 8.18
CA THR A 120 -11.43 -19.69 6.92
C THR A 120 -10.27 -18.75 7.26
N SER A 121 -9.14 -19.33 7.65
CA SER A 121 -7.97 -18.58 8.13
C SER A 121 -7.27 -17.79 7.03
N ASN A 122 -7.40 -18.20 5.78
CA ASN A 122 -6.86 -17.49 4.62
C ASN A 122 -7.93 -17.39 3.52
N MET A 123 -8.39 -16.17 3.25
CA MET A 123 -9.45 -15.90 2.27
C MET A 123 -8.94 -15.86 0.82
N ASP A 124 -7.63 -15.82 0.62
CA ASP A 124 -6.96 -15.75 -0.68
C ASP A 124 -6.72 -17.14 -1.30
N ILE A 125 -6.84 -18.22 -0.51
CA ILE A 125 -6.59 -19.60 -0.96
C ILE A 125 -7.89 -20.41 -1.05
N PRO A 126 -8.07 -21.26 -2.08
CA PRO A 126 -9.17 -22.21 -2.15
C PRO A 126 -9.01 -23.32 -1.09
N MET A 127 -9.52 -23.11 0.12
CA MET A 127 -9.45 -24.08 1.23
C MET A 127 -10.42 -25.26 1.01
N GLY A 128 -10.11 -26.16 0.08
CA GLY A 128 -10.96 -27.31 -0.29
C GLY A 128 -12.11 -26.96 -1.24
N ARG A 129 -12.01 -25.82 -1.93
CA ARG A 129 -13.00 -25.30 -2.90
C ARG A 129 -12.33 -25.07 -4.25
N THR A 130 -13.13 -24.87 -5.30
CA THR A 130 -12.61 -24.51 -6.63
C THR A 130 -12.03 -23.10 -6.66
N LEU A 131 -12.65 -22.14 -5.96
CA LEU A 131 -12.23 -20.75 -5.88
C LEU A 131 -11.92 -20.35 -4.44
N SER A 132 -11.00 -19.39 -4.27
CA SER A 132 -10.81 -18.72 -2.99
C SER A 132 -12.00 -17.80 -2.68
N THR A 133 -12.11 -17.36 -1.44
CA THR A 133 -13.20 -16.44 -1.02
C THR A 133 -13.12 -15.13 -1.79
N VAL A 134 -11.91 -14.60 -2.01
CA VAL A 134 -11.66 -13.40 -2.81
C VAL A 134 -12.04 -13.63 -4.27
N ALA A 135 -11.62 -14.74 -4.88
CA ALA A 135 -11.95 -15.03 -6.28
C ALA A 135 -13.46 -15.21 -6.50
N GLN A 136 -14.15 -15.81 -5.52
CA GLN A 136 -15.61 -15.95 -5.54
C GLN A 136 -16.32 -14.59 -5.46
N ALA A 137 -15.89 -13.71 -4.56
CA ALA A 137 -16.44 -12.35 -4.46
C ALA A 137 -16.20 -11.50 -5.71
N ALA A 138 -15.01 -11.61 -6.32
CA ALA A 138 -14.69 -10.95 -7.58
C ALA A 138 -15.57 -11.46 -8.74
N GLN A 139 -15.83 -12.76 -8.81
CA GLN A 139 -16.75 -13.33 -9.79
C GLN A 139 -18.18 -12.79 -9.63
N TYR A 140 -18.64 -12.57 -8.39
CA TYR A 140 -19.94 -11.93 -8.16
C TYR A 140 -19.97 -10.48 -8.62
N ALA A 141 -18.87 -9.74 -8.48
CA ALA A 141 -18.75 -8.39 -9.01
C ALA A 141 -18.80 -8.36 -10.54
N GLU A 142 -18.14 -9.31 -11.21
CA GLU A 142 -18.21 -9.47 -12.67
C GLU A 142 -19.64 -9.78 -13.15
N ASN A 143 -20.35 -10.65 -12.42
CA ASN A 143 -21.73 -11.04 -12.74
C ASN A 143 -22.77 -9.94 -12.46
N SER A 144 -22.38 -8.82 -11.84
CA SER A 144 -23.28 -7.67 -11.56
C SER A 144 -23.66 -6.86 -12.82
N LYS A 145 -23.21 -7.27 -14.01
CA LYS A 145 -23.51 -6.60 -15.30
C LYS A 145 -23.07 -5.12 -15.33
N GLY A 146 -21.94 -4.81 -14.70
CA GLY A 146 -21.33 -3.46 -14.71
C GLY A 146 -21.82 -2.52 -13.60
N GLU A 147 -22.69 -2.99 -12.70
CA GLU A 147 -23.17 -2.22 -11.55
C GLU A 147 -22.14 -2.16 -10.41
N ALA A 148 -21.41 -3.26 -10.17
CA ALA A 148 -20.47 -3.34 -9.08
C ALA A 148 -19.34 -2.33 -9.25
N ARG A 149 -19.03 -1.65 -8.14
CA ARG A 149 -17.87 -0.76 -8.00
C ARG A 149 -16.86 -1.31 -7.01
N TRP A 150 -17.32 -2.21 -6.14
CA TRP A 150 -16.58 -2.80 -5.04
C TRP A 150 -16.96 -4.26 -4.87
N TYR A 151 -16.20 -5.00 -4.08
CA TYR A 151 -16.67 -6.22 -3.44
C TYR A 151 -16.03 -6.37 -2.06
N LEU A 152 -16.66 -7.15 -1.20
CA LEU A 152 -16.19 -7.42 0.15
C LEU A 152 -16.01 -8.91 0.39
N VAL A 153 -15.07 -9.22 1.26
CA VAL A 153 -14.97 -10.54 1.89
C VAL A 153 -14.85 -10.39 3.40
N SER A 154 -15.37 -11.38 4.14
CA SER A 154 -15.11 -11.47 5.57
C SER A 154 -15.17 -12.91 6.06
N ASN A 155 -14.38 -13.22 7.08
CA ASN A 155 -14.47 -14.46 7.84
C ASN A 155 -15.03 -14.23 9.25
N CYS A 156 -15.76 -13.13 9.49
CA CYS A 156 -16.22 -12.67 10.80
C CYS A 156 -15.09 -12.35 11.82
N ILE A 157 -13.82 -12.35 11.40
CA ILE A 157 -12.68 -11.85 12.18
C ILE A 157 -12.08 -10.63 11.48
N GLU A 158 -11.92 -10.71 10.17
CA GLU A 158 -11.45 -9.65 9.29
C GLU A 158 -12.53 -9.29 8.27
N ILE A 159 -12.65 -8.01 7.93
CA ILE A 159 -13.43 -7.54 6.77
C ILE A 159 -12.44 -6.88 5.80
N ARG A 160 -12.57 -7.17 4.50
CA ARG A 160 -11.78 -6.55 3.44
C ARG A 160 -12.68 -5.88 2.40
N LEU A 161 -12.24 -4.73 1.91
CA LEU A 161 -12.86 -3.96 0.82
C LEU A 161 -11.94 -3.91 -0.39
N TYR A 162 -12.45 -4.26 -1.56
CA TYR A 162 -11.72 -4.25 -2.83
C TYR A 162 -12.41 -3.34 -3.84
N LYS A 163 -11.62 -2.58 -4.63
CA LYS A 163 -12.14 -1.82 -5.77
C LYS A 163 -12.26 -2.74 -6.99
N PHE A 164 -13.43 -2.71 -7.65
CA PHE A 164 -13.66 -3.42 -8.90
C PHE A 164 -13.78 -2.44 -10.09
N PRO A 165 -13.20 -2.75 -11.28
CA PRO A 165 -12.21 -3.79 -11.57
C PRO A 165 -10.78 -3.24 -11.41
N HIS A 166 -10.25 -3.15 -10.18
CA HIS A 166 -8.91 -2.59 -9.95
C HIS A 166 -7.87 -3.66 -9.62
N SER A 167 -8.06 -4.41 -8.55
CA SER A 167 -7.12 -5.43 -8.10
C SER A 167 -7.79 -6.41 -7.14
N ASN A 168 -7.36 -7.67 -7.18
CA ASN A 168 -7.73 -8.70 -6.21
C ASN A 168 -6.70 -8.84 -5.08
N TYR A 169 -5.65 -8.02 -5.09
CA TYR A 169 -4.52 -8.10 -4.15
C TYR A 169 -4.36 -6.85 -3.27
N ILE A 170 -4.90 -5.72 -3.74
CA ILE A 170 -4.86 -4.43 -3.02
C ILE A 170 -6.25 -4.20 -2.42
N TYR A 171 -6.30 -4.04 -1.10
CA TYR A 171 -7.53 -3.88 -0.34
C TYR A 171 -7.32 -3.08 0.94
N GLU A 172 -8.42 -2.50 1.44
CA GLU A 172 -8.47 -2.07 2.84
C GLU A 172 -8.96 -3.23 3.70
N SER A 173 -8.36 -3.42 4.87
CA SER A 173 -8.88 -4.39 5.85
C SER A 173 -8.99 -3.85 7.26
N TRP A 174 -9.88 -4.49 8.01
CA TRP A 174 -10.14 -4.22 9.41
C TRP A 174 -10.26 -5.53 10.16
N GLN A 175 -9.52 -5.64 11.26
CA GLN A 175 -9.79 -6.65 12.27
C GLN A 175 -10.99 -6.18 13.09
N ILE A 176 -12.03 -7.00 13.18
CA ILE A 176 -13.27 -6.62 13.87
C ILE A 176 -13.02 -6.30 15.34
N ALA A 177 -12.10 -7.01 15.98
CA ALA A 177 -11.69 -6.73 17.36
C ALA A 177 -11.06 -5.34 17.54
N ASP A 178 -10.46 -4.77 16.50
CA ASP A 178 -9.81 -3.46 16.56
C ASP A 178 -10.79 -2.30 16.28
N LEU A 179 -12.01 -2.58 15.81
CA LEU A 179 -13.03 -1.56 15.55
C LEU A 179 -13.47 -0.81 16.82
N ILE A 180 -13.13 -1.29 18.03
CA ILE A 180 -13.34 -0.53 19.27
C ILE A 180 -12.45 0.72 19.35
N LYS A 181 -11.37 0.76 18.57
CA LYS A 181 -10.45 1.90 18.50
C LYS A 181 -11.08 2.99 17.64
N PRO A 182 -11.15 4.26 18.11
CA PRO A 182 -11.81 5.34 17.37
C PRO A 182 -11.32 5.52 15.93
N ASP A 183 -10.02 5.43 15.68
CA ASP A 183 -9.46 5.63 14.33
C ASP A 183 -9.82 4.51 13.36
N GLU A 184 -9.83 3.25 13.83
CA GLU A 184 -10.26 2.10 13.02
C GLU A 184 -11.76 2.17 12.73
N TYR A 185 -12.57 2.52 13.72
CA TYR A 185 -14.00 2.78 13.52
C TYR A 185 -14.24 3.90 12.50
N ALA A 186 -13.53 5.02 12.63
CA ALA A 186 -13.69 6.16 11.75
C ALA A 186 -13.34 5.79 10.30
N ARG A 187 -12.23 5.08 10.08
CA ARG A 187 -11.85 4.57 8.75
C ARG A 187 -12.87 3.57 8.21
N PHE A 188 -13.36 2.65 9.05
CA PHE A 188 -14.36 1.65 8.68
C PHE A 188 -15.65 2.30 8.21
N VAL A 189 -16.22 3.23 9.00
CA VAL A 189 -17.48 3.91 8.65
C VAL A 189 -17.30 4.90 7.51
N LEU A 190 -16.16 5.58 7.40
CA LEU A 190 -15.89 6.47 6.27
C LEU A 190 -15.94 5.70 4.94
N LEU A 191 -15.31 4.53 4.86
CA LEU A 191 -15.18 3.80 3.59
C LEU A 191 -16.36 2.87 3.31
N LEU A 192 -16.90 2.20 4.33
CA LEU A 192 -17.95 1.19 4.20
C LEU A 192 -19.33 1.66 4.65
N GLY A 193 -19.46 2.81 5.29
CA GLY A 193 -20.77 3.29 5.76
C GLY A 193 -21.73 3.47 4.59
N ALA A 194 -23.00 3.08 4.78
CA ALA A 194 -24.02 3.11 3.73
C ALA A 194 -24.16 4.49 3.08
N LYS A 195 -23.97 5.57 3.85
CA LYS A 195 -24.00 6.96 3.34
C LYS A 195 -22.88 7.26 2.34
N ASN A 196 -21.71 6.65 2.49
CA ASN A 196 -20.54 6.93 1.67
C ASN A 196 -20.39 5.93 0.52
N LEU A 197 -20.55 4.64 0.80
CA LEU A 197 -20.40 3.61 -0.23
C LEU A 197 -21.51 3.72 -1.29
N LEU A 198 -22.76 3.97 -0.89
CA LEU A 198 -23.90 3.99 -1.81
C LEU A 198 -24.05 5.30 -2.58
N SER A 199 -23.52 6.42 -2.05
CA SER A 199 -23.56 7.73 -2.72
C SER A 199 -22.42 7.91 -3.73
N GLY A 200 -21.45 7.01 -3.76
CA GLY A 200 -20.23 7.14 -4.55
C GLY A 200 -19.13 7.97 -3.88
N ALA A 201 -19.30 8.44 -2.65
CA ALA A 201 -18.27 9.19 -1.94
C ALA A 201 -16.98 8.37 -1.73
N THR A 202 -17.12 7.07 -1.43
CA THR A 202 -15.96 6.16 -1.35
C THR A 202 -15.23 6.04 -2.70
N GLU A 203 -15.95 6.04 -3.82
CA GLU A 203 -15.37 5.98 -5.17
C GLU A 203 -14.71 7.30 -5.59
N ALA A 204 -15.29 8.43 -5.19
CA ALA A 204 -14.67 9.74 -5.36
C ALA A 204 -13.35 9.84 -4.57
N LEU A 205 -13.33 9.35 -3.32
CA LEU A 205 -12.12 9.32 -2.48
C LEU A 205 -11.03 8.41 -3.07
N PHE A 206 -11.41 7.29 -3.67
CA PHE A 206 -10.47 6.42 -4.39
C PHE A 206 -9.85 7.16 -5.58
N THR A 207 -10.68 7.80 -6.41
CA THR A 207 -10.19 8.59 -7.56
C THR A 207 -9.27 9.72 -7.11
N GLN A 208 -9.62 10.43 -6.02
CA GLN A 208 -8.78 11.47 -5.43
C GLN A 208 -7.45 10.91 -4.90
N SER A 209 -7.47 9.70 -4.33
CA SER A 209 -6.25 9.03 -3.86
C SER A 209 -5.30 8.72 -5.00
N GLN A 210 -5.80 8.15 -6.10
CA GLN A 210 -4.99 7.88 -7.29
C GLN A 210 -4.41 9.16 -7.90
N GLN A 211 -5.19 10.24 -7.91
CA GLN A 211 -4.71 11.52 -8.41
C GLN A 211 -3.64 12.13 -7.50
N ALA A 212 -3.82 12.06 -6.18
CA ALA A 212 -2.83 12.55 -5.21
C ALA A 212 -1.49 11.82 -5.36
N GLU A 213 -1.51 10.48 -5.50
CA GLU A 213 -0.31 9.68 -5.73
C GLU A 213 0.41 10.10 -7.03
N LYS A 214 -0.35 10.33 -8.10
CA LYS A 214 0.20 10.81 -9.39
C LYS A 214 0.80 12.21 -9.26
N ASP A 215 0.12 13.12 -8.56
CA ASP A 215 0.58 14.49 -8.37
C ASP A 215 1.87 14.53 -7.54
N ILE A 216 1.94 13.74 -6.46
CA ILE A 216 3.15 13.59 -5.64
C ILE A 216 4.29 13.00 -6.46
N THR A 217 4.03 11.93 -7.23
CA THR A 217 5.02 11.30 -8.11
C THR A 217 5.61 12.31 -9.09
N ASN A 218 4.75 13.08 -9.77
CA ASN A 218 5.18 14.07 -10.75
C ASN A 218 5.97 15.22 -10.10
N ALA A 219 5.51 15.70 -8.94
CA ALA A 219 6.19 16.78 -8.22
C ALA A 219 7.56 16.34 -7.73
N LEU A 220 7.65 15.20 -7.03
CA LEU A 220 8.92 14.69 -6.51
C LEU A 220 9.89 14.37 -7.64
N TYR A 221 9.42 13.80 -8.76
CA TYR A 221 10.28 13.57 -9.91
C TYR A 221 10.79 14.88 -10.55
N ALA A 222 9.94 15.90 -10.67
CA ALA A 222 10.35 17.21 -11.20
C ALA A 222 11.44 17.84 -10.32
N ASP A 223 11.23 17.83 -9.00
CA ASP A 223 12.22 18.30 -8.02
C ASP A 223 13.51 17.51 -8.11
N TYR A 224 13.43 16.18 -8.13
CA TYR A 224 14.59 15.29 -8.28
C TYR A 224 15.41 15.62 -9.53
N ARG A 225 14.75 15.78 -10.68
CA ARG A 225 15.41 16.09 -11.95
C ARG A 225 16.09 17.46 -11.92
N GLU A 226 15.41 18.47 -11.39
CA GLU A 226 15.97 19.82 -11.29
C GLU A 226 17.19 19.84 -10.37
N ILE A 227 17.10 19.20 -9.21
CA ILE A 227 18.19 19.13 -8.23
C ILE A 227 19.38 18.38 -8.83
N ARG A 228 19.16 17.28 -9.56
CA ARG A 228 20.24 16.56 -10.26
C ARG A 228 21.04 17.49 -11.17
N ILE A 229 20.37 18.27 -12.03
CA ILE A 229 21.04 19.20 -12.94
C ILE A 229 21.75 20.31 -12.15
N LYS A 230 21.12 20.87 -11.12
CA LYS A 230 21.75 21.87 -10.23
C LYS A 230 23.02 21.33 -9.57
N LEU A 231 22.98 20.11 -9.03
CA LEU A 231 24.12 19.45 -8.41
C LEU A 231 25.26 19.24 -9.41
N ILE A 232 24.98 18.71 -10.60
CA ILE A 232 26.01 18.48 -11.62
C ILE A 232 26.69 19.80 -12.01
N ASN A 233 25.91 20.84 -12.32
CA ASN A 233 26.43 22.14 -12.73
C ASN A 233 27.15 22.84 -11.57
N GLY A 234 26.55 22.84 -10.38
CA GLY A 234 27.12 23.46 -9.18
C GLY A 234 28.45 22.83 -8.78
N MET A 235 28.50 21.51 -8.66
CA MET A 235 29.74 20.80 -8.33
C MET A 235 30.80 20.97 -9.42
N LYS A 236 30.42 21.02 -10.70
CA LYS A 236 31.37 21.31 -11.80
C LYS A 236 31.99 22.71 -11.66
N ARG A 237 31.18 23.73 -11.35
CA ARG A 237 31.67 25.10 -11.14
C ARG A 237 32.58 25.20 -9.92
N GLU A 238 32.22 24.55 -8.82
CA GLU A 238 32.98 24.55 -7.57
C GLU A 238 34.24 23.68 -7.65
N ASN A 239 34.29 22.72 -8.58
CA ASN A 239 35.37 21.75 -8.70
C ASN A 239 35.85 21.57 -10.15
N GLY A 240 36.12 22.68 -10.85
CA GLY A 240 36.42 22.70 -12.29
C GLY A 240 37.56 21.78 -12.78
N ARG A 241 38.40 21.29 -11.88
CA ARG A 241 39.44 20.28 -12.15
C ARG A 241 38.91 18.89 -12.53
N PHE A 242 37.68 18.57 -12.17
CA PHE A 242 37.06 17.28 -12.48
C PHE A 242 36.19 17.38 -13.73
N SER A 243 36.05 16.27 -14.46
CA SER A 243 35.17 16.22 -15.64
C SER A 243 33.70 16.32 -15.24
N ARG A 244 32.87 16.90 -16.09
CA ARG A 244 31.41 16.93 -15.91
C ARG A 244 30.83 15.52 -15.86
N GLN A 245 31.38 14.59 -16.66
CA GLN A 245 31.02 13.17 -16.59
C GLN A 245 31.17 12.59 -15.18
N SER A 246 32.27 12.92 -14.46
CA SER A 246 32.45 12.47 -13.08
C SER A 246 31.46 13.13 -12.11
N MET A 247 31.04 14.38 -12.39
CA MET A 247 30.01 15.06 -11.58
C MET A 247 28.64 14.39 -11.72
N VAL A 248 28.32 13.77 -12.87
CA VAL A 248 27.08 13.00 -13.04
C VAL A 248 27.02 11.84 -12.04
N ALA A 249 28.08 11.03 -11.97
CA ALA A 249 28.14 9.89 -11.05
C ALA A 249 28.09 10.35 -9.58
N ARG A 250 28.85 11.40 -9.22
CA ARG A 250 28.90 11.94 -7.86
C ARG A 250 27.57 12.57 -7.43
N ALA A 251 26.88 13.27 -8.35
CA ALA A 251 25.55 13.80 -8.11
C ALA A 251 24.55 12.67 -7.85
N GLN A 252 24.62 11.59 -8.63
CA GLN A 252 23.78 10.41 -8.45
C GLN A 252 23.97 9.78 -7.07
N THR A 253 25.21 9.50 -6.67
CA THR A 253 25.51 8.93 -5.35
C THR A 253 25.03 9.83 -4.22
N LEU A 254 25.21 11.15 -4.34
CA LEU A 254 24.73 12.11 -3.34
C LEU A 254 23.19 12.09 -3.25
N LEU A 255 22.49 12.12 -4.38
CA LEU A 255 21.02 12.03 -4.43
C LEU A 255 20.50 10.73 -3.82
N ASP A 256 21.10 9.59 -4.16
CA ASP A 256 20.66 8.29 -3.68
C ASP A 256 20.86 8.15 -2.16
N ARG A 257 21.99 8.65 -1.63
CA ARG A 257 22.23 8.72 -0.18
C ARG A 257 21.21 9.60 0.53
N VAL A 258 20.91 10.77 -0.02
CA VAL A 258 19.94 11.72 0.57
C VAL A 258 18.53 11.13 0.53
N LEU A 259 18.08 10.58 -0.60
CA LEU A 259 16.77 9.93 -0.71
C LEU A 259 16.64 8.75 0.25
N PHE A 260 17.69 7.94 0.42
CA PHE A 260 17.68 6.86 1.40
C PHE A 260 17.51 7.38 2.83
N ILE A 261 18.23 8.43 3.20
CA ILE A 261 18.14 9.00 4.56
C ILE A 261 16.76 9.64 4.78
N ALA A 262 16.22 10.39 3.80
CA ALA A 262 14.89 10.97 3.86
C ALA A 262 13.81 9.89 4.06
N PHE A 263 13.90 8.80 3.30
CA PHE A 263 13.04 7.65 3.48
C PHE A 263 13.18 7.00 4.87
N ALA A 264 14.41 6.88 5.36
CA ALA A 264 14.68 6.21 6.63
C ALA A 264 14.24 7.05 7.84
N GLU A 265 14.40 8.37 7.81
CA GLU A 265 13.99 9.24 8.94
C GLU A 265 12.47 9.27 9.11
N ASP A 266 11.69 9.27 8.03
CA ASP A 266 10.22 9.27 8.10
C ASP A 266 9.64 7.92 8.56
N ARG A 267 10.33 6.81 8.27
CA ARG A 267 9.91 5.46 8.69
C ARG A 267 10.44 5.03 10.05
N GLY A 268 11.03 5.95 10.81
CA GLY A 268 11.62 5.67 12.12
C GLY A 268 12.80 4.69 12.06
N LEU A 269 13.43 4.57 10.90
CA LEU A 269 14.67 3.81 10.69
C LEU A 269 15.88 4.66 11.10
N LEU A 270 15.81 5.97 10.89
CA LEU A 270 16.74 6.96 11.43
C LEU A 270 15.99 7.94 12.36
N PRO A 271 16.70 8.69 13.22
CA PRO A 271 16.10 9.77 13.99
C PRO A 271 15.39 10.77 13.09
N ALA A 272 14.24 11.26 13.50
CA ALA A 272 13.46 12.24 12.74
C ALA A 272 14.29 13.52 12.48
N ASN A 273 14.13 14.11 11.29
CA ASN A 273 14.82 15.34 10.87
C ASN A 273 16.37 15.21 10.88
N THR A 274 16.90 14.03 10.60
CA THR A 274 18.34 13.80 10.49
C THR A 274 18.94 14.66 9.39
N LEU A 275 18.39 14.69 8.18
CA LEU A 275 18.94 15.52 7.09
C LEU A 275 18.94 17.01 7.43
N ALA A 276 17.83 17.52 7.95
CA ALA A 276 17.72 18.91 8.36
C ALA A 276 18.75 19.27 9.45
N THR A 277 18.98 18.38 10.42
CA THR A 277 19.95 18.58 11.50
C THR A 277 21.38 18.72 10.97
N TYR A 278 21.76 17.95 9.95
CA TYR A 278 23.13 17.98 9.41
C TYR A 278 23.32 19.02 8.32
N ILE A 279 22.31 19.32 7.50
CA ILE A 279 22.44 20.26 6.39
C ILE A 279 22.13 21.69 6.82
N LEU A 280 21.10 21.93 7.63
CA LEU A 280 20.57 23.28 7.93
C LEU A 280 21.04 23.87 9.27
N ALA A 281 22.06 23.29 9.93
CA ALA A 281 22.55 23.78 11.22
C ALA A 281 23.18 25.18 11.10
N LYS A 282 22.53 26.19 11.69
CA LYS A 282 22.90 27.61 11.58
C LYS A 282 24.14 28.03 12.39
N ASP A 283 24.40 27.35 13.51
CA ASP A 283 25.45 27.73 14.48
C ASP A 283 26.63 26.75 14.50
N SER A 284 26.91 26.08 13.38
CA SER A 284 28.00 25.11 13.31
C SER A 284 29.33 25.76 12.94
N LEU A 285 30.40 25.38 13.63
CA LEU A 285 31.79 25.71 13.27
C LEU A 285 32.31 24.89 12.08
N THR A 286 31.54 23.91 11.59
CA THR A 286 31.87 23.01 10.50
C THR A 286 30.88 23.26 9.35
N ASP A 287 31.29 23.26 8.08
CA ASP A 287 30.37 23.44 6.96
C ASP A 287 29.39 22.26 6.78
N ALA A 288 28.33 22.46 5.97
CA ALA A 288 27.30 21.44 5.79
C ALA A 288 27.83 20.17 5.11
N TRP A 289 28.85 20.28 4.25
CA TRP A 289 29.40 19.15 3.53
C TRP A 289 30.16 18.20 4.46
N GLU A 290 31.01 18.73 5.34
CA GLU A 290 31.71 17.94 6.35
C GLU A 290 30.75 17.25 7.31
N ARG A 291 29.68 17.94 7.73
CA ARG A 291 28.62 17.32 8.55
C ARG A 291 27.94 16.19 7.78
N LEU A 292 27.63 16.39 6.50
CA LEU A 292 26.98 15.37 5.68
C LEU A 292 27.89 14.14 5.47
N LYS A 293 29.21 14.32 5.32
CA LYS A 293 30.19 13.21 5.32
C LYS A 293 30.19 12.43 6.62
N GLN A 294 30.13 13.11 7.77
CA GLN A 294 30.00 12.45 9.07
C GLN A 294 28.70 11.66 9.18
N LEU A 295 27.60 12.17 8.64
CA LEU A 295 26.33 11.46 8.59
C LEU A 295 26.45 10.19 7.73
N PHE A 296 27.01 10.26 6.52
CA PHE A 296 27.19 9.09 5.67
C PHE A 296 28.03 8.01 6.36
N LYS A 297 29.12 8.41 7.01
CA LYS A 297 29.92 7.49 7.84
C LYS A 297 29.11 6.88 8.98
N ALA A 298 28.31 7.70 9.68
CA ALA A 298 27.47 7.22 10.78
C ALA A 298 26.40 6.23 10.30
N VAL A 299 25.79 6.45 9.13
CA VAL A 299 24.83 5.51 8.53
C VAL A 299 25.53 4.21 8.09
N ASN A 300 26.75 4.29 7.55
CA ASN A 300 27.53 3.11 7.17
C ASN A 300 27.95 2.26 8.38
N ASP A 301 28.55 2.89 9.40
CA ASP A 301 29.19 2.19 10.51
C ASP A 301 28.27 1.99 11.72
N GLY A 302 27.18 2.77 11.80
CA GLY A 302 26.36 2.95 12.99
C GLY A 302 26.93 4.03 13.92
N ASN A 303 26.05 4.71 14.66
CA ASN A 303 26.43 5.65 15.71
C ASN A 303 25.42 5.61 16.88
N PRO A 304 25.68 4.78 17.91
CA PRO A 304 24.76 4.64 19.06
C PRO A 304 24.52 5.94 19.83
N LYS A 305 25.47 6.88 19.84
CA LYS A 305 25.32 8.16 20.56
C LYS A 305 24.30 9.10 19.90
N ARG A 306 24.03 8.90 18.62
CA ARG A 306 23.05 9.67 17.83
C ARG A 306 21.84 8.83 17.44
N ASP A 307 21.70 7.64 18.01
CA ASP A 307 20.64 6.69 17.68
C ASP A 307 20.58 6.37 16.16
N ILE A 308 21.74 6.22 15.52
CA ILE A 308 21.84 5.86 14.10
C ILE A 308 22.21 4.37 14.01
N PRO A 309 21.31 3.50 13.53
CA PRO A 309 21.62 2.10 13.26
C PRO A 309 22.64 1.95 12.13
N ARG A 310 23.31 0.79 12.11
CA ARG A 310 24.27 0.43 11.06
C ARG A 310 23.53 -0.16 9.86
N TYR A 311 23.49 0.55 8.74
CA TYR A 311 22.85 0.07 7.51
C TYR A 311 23.80 -0.69 6.59
N ASN A 312 25.09 -0.33 6.57
CA ASN A 312 26.08 -0.83 5.60
C ASN A 312 25.62 -0.68 4.14
N GLY A 313 26.23 -1.48 3.26
CA GLY A 313 25.87 -1.57 1.85
C GLY A 313 26.76 -0.70 0.98
N ASP A 314 26.74 -0.98 -0.33
CA ASP A 314 27.58 -0.28 -1.30
C ASP A 314 27.28 1.22 -1.38
N LEU A 315 26.04 1.62 -1.06
CA LEU A 315 25.58 3.01 -1.15
C LEU A 315 26.35 3.95 -0.20
N PHE A 316 26.66 3.53 1.02
CA PHE A 316 27.31 4.38 2.05
C PHE A 316 28.77 4.03 2.31
N LYS A 317 29.38 3.16 1.50
CA LYS A 317 30.83 2.91 1.59
C LYS A 317 31.62 4.21 1.44
N PRO A 318 32.79 4.33 2.09
CA PRO A 318 33.69 5.46 1.89
C PRO A 318 33.92 5.71 0.40
N ASP A 319 33.74 6.95 -0.03
CA ASP A 319 33.83 7.34 -1.43
C ASP A 319 34.81 8.50 -1.53
N ALA A 320 36.09 8.17 -1.70
CA ALA A 320 37.16 9.16 -1.75
C ALA A 320 37.00 10.15 -2.91
N GLU A 321 36.33 9.76 -3.99
CA GLU A 321 36.08 10.63 -5.13
C GLU A 321 35.01 11.68 -4.81
N LEU A 322 33.89 11.26 -4.23
CA LEU A 322 32.85 12.17 -3.76
C LEU A 322 33.36 13.05 -2.62
N GLU A 323 34.05 12.47 -1.64
CA GLU A 323 34.54 13.17 -0.44
C GLU A 323 35.63 14.22 -0.72
N ALA A 324 36.30 14.11 -1.87
CA ALA A 324 37.30 15.08 -2.34
C ALA A 324 36.69 16.35 -2.99
N LEU A 325 35.37 16.42 -3.13
CA LEU A 325 34.68 17.61 -3.62
C LEU A 325 34.56 18.70 -2.55
N THR A 326 34.59 19.95 -2.99
CA THR A 326 34.05 21.10 -2.26
C THR A 326 32.61 21.31 -2.72
N ILE A 327 31.66 21.34 -1.78
CA ILE A 327 30.25 21.55 -2.07
C ILE A 327 29.73 22.66 -1.17
N SER A 328 29.23 23.75 -1.76
CA SER A 328 28.73 24.87 -0.98
C SER A 328 27.43 24.54 -0.23
N ASP A 329 27.25 25.18 0.94
CA ASP A 329 26.01 25.07 1.72
C ASP A 329 24.77 25.45 0.87
N GLY A 330 24.89 26.47 0.01
CA GLY A 330 23.81 26.88 -0.88
C GLY A 330 23.39 25.77 -1.86
N LEU A 331 24.36 25.01 -2.39
CA LEU A 331 24.06 23.87 -3.25
C LEU A 331 23.47 22.69 -2.47
N LEU A 332 23.93 22.45 -1.24
CA LEU A 332 23.37 21.41 -0.37
C LEU A 332 21.96 21.76 0.13
N HIS A 333 21.61 23.04 0.28
CA HIS A 333 20.27 23.47 0.66
C HIS A 333 19.22 23.14 -0.42
N GLU A 334 19.60 23.03 -1.69
CA GLU A 334 18.68 22.60 -2.76
C GLU A 334 18.12 21.18 -2.51
N LEU A 335 18.89 20.32 -1.82
CA LEU A 335 18.46 18.97 -1.46
C LEU A 335 17.25 18.97 -0.53
N GLN A 336 16.95 20.09 0.15
CA GLN A 336 15.81 20.21 1.06
C GLN A 336 14.50 19.80 0.41
N ARG A 337 14.35 20.16 -0.87
CA ARG A 337 13.20 19.83 -1.70
C ARG A 337 12.93 18.32 -1.77
N LEU A 338 13.91 17.46 -1.54
CA LEU A 338 13.71 16.00 -1.55
C LEU A 338 13.13 15.47 -0.25
N TRP A 339 13.53 16.01 0.91
CA TRP A 339 13.07 15.52 2.21
C TRP A 339 11.88 16.30 2.78
N VAL A 340 11.31 17.27 2.05
CA VAL A 340 10.03 17.89 2.44
C VAL A 340 8.83 16.98 2.16
N TYR A 341 9.00 15.95 1.34
CA TYR A 341 8.00 14.94 1.08
C TYR A 341 7.96 13.94 2.24
N ASP A 342 6.75 13.48 2.59
CA ASP A 342 6.56 12.46 3.63
C ASP A 342 6.73 11.06 3.02
N PHE A 343 7.83 10.38 3.32
CA PHE A 343 8.15 9.04 2.81
C PHE A 343 7.47 7.90 3.57
N ASP A 344 6.77 8.19 4.66
CA ASP A 344 5.89 7.23 5.32
C ASP A 344 4.52 7.20 4.64
N SER A 345 3.96 8.38 4.34
CA SER A 345 2.55 8.51 3.94
C SER A 345 2.31 8.95 2.49
N ASP A 346 3.16 9.81 1.93
CA ASP A 346 3.02 10.39 0.58
C ASP A 346 3.87 9.62 -0.48
N VAL A 347 5.03 9.07 -0.10
CA VAL A 347 5.97 8.40 -1.04
C VAL A 347 6.07 6.90 -0.77
N ASN A 348 5.29 6.11 -1.53
CA ASN A 348 5.34 4.65 -1.47
C ASN A 348 6.48 4.06 -2.34
N VAL A 349 6.69 2.74 -2.25
CA VAL A 349 7.74 2.03 -3.01
C VAL A 349 7.53 2.13 -4.53
N THR A 350 6.27 2.16 -4.98
CA THR A 350 5.90 2.31 -6.39
C THR A 350 6.31 3.69 -6.92
N ILE A 351 6.11 4.76 -6.15
CA ILE A 351 6.56 6.12 -6.50
C ILE A 351 8.09 6.15 -6.65
N LEU A 352 8.82 5.58 -5.70
CA LEU A 352 10.29 5.47 -5.78
C LEU A 352 10.73 4.69 -7.03
N GLY A 353 10.08 3.56 -7.32
CA GLY A 353 10.34 2.76 -8.53
C GLY A 353 10.17 3.58 -9.80
N HIS A 354 9.09 4.36 -9.91
CA HIS A 354 8.86 5.24 -11.05
C HIS A 354 9.89 6.37 -11.17
N ILE A 355 10.31 6.97 -10.05
CA ILE A 355 11.36 7.98 -10.05
C ILE A 355 12.66 7.38 -10.56
N PHE A 356 13.11 6.26 -10.01
CA PHE A 356 14.35 5.60 -10.44
C PHE A 356 14.31 5.22 -11.92
N GLU A 357 13.20 4.64 -12.38
CA GLU A 357 12.99 4.25 -13.76
C GLU A 357 13.06 5.45 -14.74
N GLN A 358 12.38 6.55 -14.42
CA GLN A 358 12.46 7.77 -15.24
C GLN A 358 13.86 8.39 -15.18
N SER A 359 14.51 8.32 -14.01
CA SER A 359 15.83 8.88 -13.80
C SER A 359 16.92 8.22 -14.65
N ILE A 360 16.77 6.94 -15.00
CA ILE A 360 17.72 6.23 -15.88
C ILE A 360 17.66 6.79 -17.30
N ALA A 361 16.46 7.06 -17.80
CA ALA A 361 16.29 7.69 -19.11
C ALA A 361 16.89 9.10 -19.14
N ASP A 362 16.76 9.86 -18.04
CA ASP A 362 17.42 11.17 -17.92
C ASP A 362 18.94 11.05 -17.92
N LEU A 363 19.52 10.03 -17.28
CA LEU A 363 20.97 9.84 -17.26
C LEU A 363 21.52 9.67 -18.67
N ASP A 364 20.86 8.86 -19.52
CA ASP A 364 21.26 8.70 -20.92
C ASP A 364 21.24 10.04 -21.68
N GLN A 365 20.16 10.82 -21.52
CA GLN A 365 20.06 12.15 -22.15
C GLN A 365 21.14 13.11 -21.64
N ILE A 366 21.45 13.06 -20.34
CA ILE A 366 22.53 13.85 -19.75
C ILE A 366 23.86 13.45 -20.39
N TYR A 367 24.18 12.15 -20.45
CA TYR A 367 25.43 11.68 -21.06
C TYR A 367 25.54 12.05 -22.55
N GLU A 368 24.44 12.02 -23.32
CA GLU A 368 24.41 12.45 -24.73
C GLU A 368 24.61 13.96 -24.92
N SER A 369 24.23 14.76 -23.92
CA SER A 369 24.33 16.23 -23.96
C SER A 369 25.51 16.78 -23.16
N LEU A 370 26.40 15.92 -22.66
CA LEU A 370 27.56 16.34 -21.89
C LEU A 370 28.50 17.21 -22.74
N ASP A 371 28.68 18.44 -22.28
CA ASP A 371 29.72 19.35 -22.75
C ASP A 371 30.51 19.89 -21.55
N GLU A 372 31.82 19.99 -21.69
CA GLU A 372 32.68 20.44 -20.58
C GLU A 372 32.67 21.97 -20.40
N GLN A 373 32.25 22.72 -21.42
CA GLN A 373 32.32 24.19 -21.46
C GLN A 373 31.00 24.86 -21.07
N THR A 374 29.87 24.21 -21.33
CA THR A 374 28.53 24.73 -21.09
C THR A 374 27.83 23.98 -19.96
N ASP A 375 26.96 24.70 -19.24
CA ASP A 375 26.14 24.08 -18.20
C ASP A 375 25.01 23.27 -18.81
N LEU A 376 24.64 22.18 -18.15
CA LEU A 376 23.51 21.35 -18.55
C LEU A 376 22.22 22.14 -18.38
N GLU A 377 21.38 22.12 -19.39
CA GLU A 377 20.04 22.69 -19.34
C GLU A 377 18.98 21.60 -19.18
N LEU A 378 17.91 21.93 -18.46
CA LEU A 378 16.72 21.08 -18.39
C LEU A 378 16.03 21.10 -19.75
N THR A 379 16.32 20.12 -20.59
CA THR A 379 15.60 19.95 -21.87
C THR A 379 14.15 19.54 -21.61
N GLN A 380 13.24 19.92 -22.51
CA GLN A 380 11.84 19.46 -22.42
C GLN A 380 11.78 17.94 -22.60
N GLN A 381 10.84 17.28 -21.89
CA GLN A 381 10.60 15.85 -22.04
C GLN A 381 10.31 15.54 -23.51
N LYS A 382 11.22 14.81 -24.16
CA LYS A 382 10.83 14.05 -25.35
C LYS A 382 9.94 12.91 -24.82
N HIS A 383 8.62 12.98 -25.03
CA HIS A 383 7.68 11.89 -24.72
C HIS A 383 7.91 10.60 -25.54
N GLY A 384 9.10 10.41 -26.11
CA GLY A 384 9.52 9.20 -26.78
C GLY A 384 10.33 8.32 -25.84
N THR A 385 9.98 7.05 -25.76
CA THR A 385 10.84 6.00 -25.22
C THR A 385 12.07 5.86 -26.12
N SER A 386 13.10 6.69 -25.95
CA SER A 386 14.29 6.65 -26.79
C SER A 386 15.22 5.49 -26.42
N GLY A 387 15.65 4.77 -27.46
CA GLY A 387 16.88 3.95 -27.54
C GLY A 387 17.12 2.93 -26.43
N LYS A 388 17.85 3.34 -25.40
CA LYS A 388 18.47 2.45 -24.41
C LYS A 388 17.51 1.83 -23.41
N ARG A 389 16.48 2.53 -22.93
CA ARG A 389 15.48 1.94 -22.00
C ARG A 389 14.76 0.73 -22.62
N LYS A 390 14.52 0.75 -23.94
CA LYS A 390 13.99 -0.40 -24.69
C LYS A 390 15.05 -1.47 -24.97
N GLN A 391 16.31 -1.09 -25.16
CA GLN A 391 17.42 -2.03 -25.40
C GLN A 391 17.83 -2.78 -24.12
N ASP A 392 17.88 -2.09 -22.97
CA ASP A 392 18.32 -2.63 -21.69
C ASP A 392 17.16 -3.19 -20.85
N GLY A 393 15.91 -3.09 -21.34
CA GLY A 393 14.73 -3.66 -20.69
C GLY A 393 14.40 -3.05 -19.33
N VAL A 394 14.85 -1.82 -19.06
CA VAL A 394 14.71 -1.14 -17.77
C VAL A 394 13.29 -0.60 -17.65
N VAL A 395 12.37 -1.48 -17.24
CA VAL A 395 10.98 -1.15 -16.95
C VAL A 395 10.61 -1.74 -15.60
N TYR A 396 10.08 -0.91 -14.68
CA TYR A 396 9.59 -1.43 -13.42
C TYR A 396 8.39 -2.33 -13.70
N THR A 397 8.43 -3.57 -13.21
CA THR A 397 7.35 -4.53 -13.45
C THR A 397 6.14 -4.14 -12.61
N PRO A 398 4.98 -3.82 -13.23
CA PRO A 398 3.77 -3.49 -12.49
C PRO A 398 3.42 -4.58 -11.48
N ASP A 399 2.88 -4.18 -10.32
CA ASP A 399 2.67 -5.10 -9.20
C ASP A 399 1.76 -6.28 -9.55
N PHE A 400 0.76 -6.08 -10.42
CA PHE A 400 -0.11 -7.17 -10.87
C PHE A 400 0.65 -8.23 -11.69
N ILE A 401 1.67 -7.85 -12.45
CA ILE A 401 2.53 -8.78 -13.19
C ILE A 401 3.45 -9.50 -12.21
N THR A 402 4.05 -8.77 -11.27
CA THR A 402 4.89 -9.37 -10.22
C THR A 402 4.10 -10.38 -9.39
N ALA A 403 2.89 -10.03 -8.95
CA ALA A 403 1.99 -10.91 -8.23
C ALA A 403 1.64 -12.16 -9.06
N TRP A 404 1.32 -11.98 -10.35
CA TRP A 404 1.03 -13.09 -11.25
C TRP A 404 2.24 -14.04 -11.40
N ILE A 405 3.45 -13.51 -11.61
CA ILE A 405 4.68 -14.31 -11.72
C ILE A 405 4.89 -15.11 -10.43
N VAL A 406 4.81 -14.45 -9.26
CA VAL A 406 5.01 -15.10 -7.96
C VAL A 406 3.97 -16.20 -7.73
N GLU A 407 2.70 -15.94 -8.03
CA GLU A 407 1.62 -16.92 -7.91
C GLU A 407 1.87 -18.16 -8.78
N HIS A 408 2.25 -17.96 -10.05
CA HIS A 408 2.43 -19.03 -11.03
C HIS A 408 3.80 -19.72 -10.97
N THR A 409 4.75 -19.21 -10.18
CA THR A 409 6.08 -19.81 -9.98
C THR A 409 6.23 -20.33 -8.55
N LEU A 410 6.55 -19.46 -7.59
CA LEU A 410 6.76 -19.81 -6.20
C LEU A 410 5.47 -20.32 -5.56
N GLY A 411 4.33 -19.69 -5.83
CA GLY A 411 3.01 -20.13 -5.35
C GLY A 411 2.67 -21.53 -5.83
N ALA A 412 2.83 -21.79 -7.13
CA ALA A 412 2.62 -23.12 -7.72
C ALA A 412 3.57 -24.18 -7.12
N TYR A 413 4.85 -23.85 -6.93
CA TYR A 413 5.82 -24.74 -6.29
C TYR A 413 5.46 -25.06 -4.83
N LEU A 414 5.18 -24.02 -4.03
CA LEU A 414 4.79 -24.18 -2.63
C LEU A 414 3.47 -24.97 -2.50
N SER A 415 2.53 -24.79 -3.42
CA SER A 415 1.30 -25.59 -3.48
C SER A 415 1.58 -27.07 -3.69
N LYS A 416 2.50 -27.41 -4.62
CA LYS A 416 2.96 -28.80 -4.83
C LYS A 416 3.63 -29.37 -3.58
N CYS A 417 4.53 -28.61 -2.94
CA CYS A 417 5.17 -29.04 -1.69
C CYS A 417 4.14 -29.29 -0.58
N LYS A 418 3.14 -28.41 -0.45
CA LYS A 418 2.05 -28.58 0.53
C LYS A 418 1.21 -29.82 0.24
N GLN A 419 0.88 -30.08 -1.02
CA GLN A 419 0.16 -31.30 -1.41
C GLN A 419 0.98 -32.55 -1.12
N ALA A 420 2.28 -32.53 -1.39
CA ALA A 420 3.18 -33.65 -1.07
C ALA A 420 3.25 -33.92 0.45
N ILE A 421 3.40 -32.88 1.27
CA ILE A 421 3.38 -33.00 2.74
C ILE A 421 2.02 -33.52 3.24
N ALA A 422 0.92 -33.03 2.68
CA ALA A 422 -0.43 -33.50 3.05
C ALA A 422 -0.63 -34.98 2.68
N ALA A 423 -0.19 -35.39 1.49
CA ALA A 423 -0.21 -36.80 1.07
C ALA A 423 0.67 -37.69 1.96
N GLU A 424 1.82 -37.17 2.41
CA GLU A 424 2.72 -37.87 3.34
C GLU A 424 2.12 -38.00 4.75
N ALA A 425 1.43 -36.96 5.24
CA ALA A 425 0.69 -36.98 6.50
C ALA A 425 -0.50 -37.96 6.46
N ASP A 426 -1.24 -38.01 5.34
CA ASP A 426 -2.30 -39.00 5.11
C ASP A 426 -1.71 -40.42 4.99
N SER A 427 -0.47 -40.55 4.47
CA SER A 427 0.23 -41.83 4.41
C SER A 427 0.67 -42.35 5.79
N LEU A 428 1.03 -41.49 6.75
CA LEU A 428 1.46 -41.88 8.10
C LEU A 428 0.34 -42.55 8.91
N ALA A 429 -0.90 -42.07 8.76
CA ALA A 429 -2.09 -42.68 9.36
C ALA A 429 -2.44 -44.00 8.67
N TRP A 430 -2.37 -44.06 7.34
CA TRP A 430 -2.55 -45.30 6.58
C TRP A 430 -1.51 -46.37 6.95
N TRP A 431 -0.23 -46.00 7.05
CA TRP A 431 0.85 -46.90 7.45
C TRP A 431 0.72 -47.39 8.90
N SER A 432 0.21 -46.56 9.81
CA SER A 432 -0.03 -46.96 11.20
C SER A 432 -1.18 -47.96 11.32
N ALA A 433 -2.27 -47.74 10.58
CA ALA A 433 -3.41 -48.67 10.50
C ALA A 433 -3.03 -49.97 9.78
N TYR A 434 -2.27 -49.89 8.68
CA TYR A 434 -1.78 -51.06 7.94
C TYR A 434 -0.81 -51.92 8.78
N ARG A 435 0.05 -51.30 9.61
CA ARG A 435 0.91 -52.02 10.57
C ARG A 435 0.12 -52.77 11.64
N GLN A 436 -0.97 -52.20 12.15
CA GLN A 436 -1.83 -52.91 13.10
C GLN A 436 -2.52 -54.11 12.45
N THR A 437 -2.99 -53.97 11.21
CA THR A 437 -3.58 -55.08 10.45
C THR A 437 -2.57 -56.21 10.23
N LEU A 438 -1.34 -55.91 9.78
CA LEU A 438 -0.24 -56.88 9.63
C LEU A 438 0.23 -57.51 10.96
N ALA A 439 -0.03 -56.88 12.10
CA ALA A 439 0.29 -57.46 13.41
C ALA A 439 -0.78 -58.46 13.89
N THR A 440 -1.93 -58.50 13.22
CA THR A 440 -3.11 -59.33 13.58
C THR A 440 -3.48 -60.39 12.55
N THR A 441 -2.79 -60.41 11.40
CA THR A 441 -2.84 -61.46 10.37
C THR A 441 -1.48 -62.10 10.27
#